data_AF-A0A3P7JJN3-F1
#
_entry.id   AF-A0A3P7JJN3-F1
#
_cell.length_a   1.000
_cell.length_b   1.000
_cell.length_c   1.000
_cell.angle_alpha   90.00
_cell.angle_beta   90.00
_cell.angle_gamma   90.00
#
_symmetry.space_group_name_H-M   'P 1'
#
loop_
_entity.id
_entity.type
_entity.pdbx_description
1 polymer ?
#
loop_
_entity_poly.entity_id
_entity_poly.type
_entity_poly.pdbx_seq_one_letter_code
_entity_poly.pdbx_strand_id
1 'polypeptide(L)'
;MGDRPAQFQNVEQHLLSSPTQVSWYSASELMASALQVTIALEMSAAPLKHTVTVCAAGKCLNGQVFVGGQCLNLVPIGSICQKSEQCLGGSTCLNSRCECPKGSSNVDGECVQWGSECELGMVLVNGDCESLASPGMDCIVQEQCIDHSQCANNKCQCIQGL
;
A
#
# COMPACT_ATOMS: atom_id res chain seq x y z
N MET A 1 -50.11 28.68 -6.36
CA MET A 1 -50.44 29.20 -7.70
C MET A 1 -49.25 29.99 -8.20
N GLY A 2 -48.77 29.71 -9.41
CA GLY A 2 -47.70 30.46 -10.11
C GLY A 2 -46.30 30.17 -9.57
N ASP A 3 -45.26 29.93 -10.34
CA ASP A 3 -45.08 29.96 -11.78
C ASP A 3 -43.86 29.10 -12.15
N ARG A 4 -43.95 28.41 -13.30
CA ARG A 4 -42.83 27.77 -14.01
C ARG A 4 -41.88 28.87 -14.54
N PRO A 5 -40.84 28.51 -15.33
CA PRO A 5 -39.61 27.82 -14.96
C PRO A 5 -38.38 28.66 -15.37
N ALA A 6 -37.19 28.22 -14.95
CA ALA A 6 -35.93 28.76 -15.45
C ALA A 6 -35.77 28.56 -16.97
N GLN A 7 -35.17 29.56 -17.61
CA GLN A 7 -34.87 29.64 -19.04
C GLN A 7 -33.37 29.43 -19.28
N PHE A 8 -33.05 28.67 -20.35
CA PHE A 8 -32.03 28.92 -21.39
C PHE A 8 -30.53 28.86 -20.97
N GLN A 9 -29.56 28.29 -21.70
CA GLN A 9 -29.47 27.76 -23.07
C GLN A 9 -28.13 27.00 -23.27
N ASN A 10 -28.15 25.94 -24.11
CA ASN A 10 -27.16 25.46 -25.11
C ASN A 10 -25.71 25.08 -24.68
N VAL A 11 -25.00 24.10 -25.29
CA VAL A 11 -24.91 23.69 -26.70
C VAL A 11 -24.56 22.18 -26.83
N GLU A 12 -25.23 21.55 -27.80
CA GLU A 12 -25.00 20.33 -28.61
C GLU A 12 -23.82 19.38 -28.35
N GLN A 13 -24.14 18.08 -28.30
CA GLN A 13 -23.42 17.08 -29.11
C GLN A 13 -24.41 16.19 -29.87
N HIS A 14 -24.27 16.26 -31.20
CA HIS A 14 -24.95 15.47 -32.22
C HIS A 14 -24.91 13.96 -31.96
N LEU A 15 -26.07 13.29 -32.04
CA LEU A 15 -26.19 12.02 -32.76
C LEU A 15 -27.58 11.94 -33.42
N LEU A 16 -27.62 12.25 -34.71
CA LEU A 16 -28.71 11.95 -35.64
C LEU A 16 -28.34 10.65 -36.37
N SER A 17 -29.20 9.63 -36.29
CA SER A 17 -29.77 8.94 -37.46
C SER A 17 -30.72 7.81 -37.02
N SER A 18 -32.01 8.07 -37.25
CA SER A 18 -33.20 7.20 -37.29
C SER A 18 -33.06 6.05 -38.34
N PRO A 19 -34.08 5.24 -38.72
CA PRO A 19 -35.38 4.86 -38.12
C PRO A 19 -35.65 3.32 -38.16
N THR A 20 -36.86 2.94 -37.73
CA THR A 20 -37.71 1.81 -38.21
C THR A 20 -37.99 0.67 -37.22
N GLN A 21 -39.13 0.81 -36.55
CA GLN A 21 -39.94 -0.23 -35.90
C GLN A 21 -40.81 -0.94 -36.95
N VAL A 22 -40.90 -2.27 -36.94
CA VAL A 22 -42.07 -3.05 -37.41
C VAL A 22 -42.25 -4.33 -36.56
N SER A 23 -43.06 -4.22 -35.52
CA SER A 23 -44.23 -5.05 -35.16
C SER A 23 -44.36 -6.57 -35.42
N TRP A 24 -44.64 -7.26 -34.29
CA TRP A 24 -45.54 -8.41 -33.99
C TRP A 24 -45.34 -9.78 -34.70
N TYR A 25 -45.01 -10.80 -33.91
CA TYR A 25 -45.33 -12.21 -34.20
C TYR A 25 -46.31 -12.74 -33.14
N SER A 26 -47.52 -13.09 -33.58
CA SER A 26 -48.44 -13.97 -32.87
C SER A 26 -48.07 -15.43 -33.17
N ALA A 27 -48.08 -16.30 -32.17
CA ALA A 27 -48.18 -17.75 -32.39
C ALA A 27 -48.81 -18.44 -31.17
N SER A 28 -50.03 -18.93 -31.33
CA SER A 28 -50.65 -19.91 -30.44
C SER A 28 -51.49 -20.88 -31.27
N GLU A 29 -50.85 -21.80 -31.97
CA GLU A 29 -51.42 -23.02 -32.53
C GLU A 29 -50.29 -24.05 -32.58
N LEU A 30 -50.44 -25.36 -32.38
CA LEU A 30 -51.39 -26.24 -31.72
C LEU A 30 -50.60 -27.57 -31.63
N MET A 31 -50.81 -28.32 -30.56
CA MET A 31 -50.01 -29.49 -30.18
C MET A 31 -50.12 -30.64 -31.18
N ALA A 32 -49.00 -31.11 -31.75
CA ALA A 32 -48.84 -32.51 -32.17
C ALA A 32 -47.37 -32.89 -32.44
N SER A 33 -46.82 -33.62 -31.48
CA SER A 33 -45.98 -34.83 -31.63
C SER A 33 -45.01 -34.96 -32.82
N ALA A 34 -43.72 -34.90 -32.51
CA ALA A 34 -42.75 -36.00 -32.67
C ALA A 34 -41.33 -35.48 -33.02
N LEU A 35 -40.36 -36.03 -32.28
CA LEU A 35 -38.91 -35.87 -32.37
C LEU A 35 -38.31 -34.54 -31.85
N GLN A 36 -37.41 -34.73 -30.88
CA GLN A 36 -36.66 -33.74 -30.12
C GLN A 36 -35.87 -32.78 -31.02
N VAL A 37 -36.21 -31.49 -30.97
CA VAL A 37 -35.38 -30.40 -31.50
C VAL A 37 -34.79 -29.63 -30.32
N THR A 38 -33.68 -30.11 -29.78
CA THR A 38 -32.75 -29.27 -29.01
C THR A 38 -31.64 -28.82 -29.96
N ILE A 39 -31.93 -27.83 -30.78
CA ILE A 39 -30.87 -27.06 -31.44
C ILE A 39 -30.36 -26.11 -30.36
N ALA A 40 -29.13 -26.38 -29.90
CA ALA A 40 -28.38 -25.49 -29.05
C ALA A 40 -28.34 -24.12 -29.74
N LEU A 41 -29.00 -23.13 -29.15
CA LEU A 41 -28.63 -21.75 -29.42
C LEU A 41 -27.23 -21.60 -28.84
N GLU A 42 -26.24 -21.66 -29.72
CA GLU A 42 -24.87 -21.30 -29.45
C GLU A 42 -24.87 -19.80 -29.15
N MET A 43 -25.26 -19.47 -27.92
CA MET A 43 -24.91 -18.20 -27.32
C MET A 43 -23.40 -18.15 -27.39
N SER A 44 -22.86 -17.40 -28.34
CA SER A 44 -21.50 -16.88 -28.27
C SER A 44 -21.44 -15.85 -27.13
N ALA A 45 -21.73 -16.30 -25.91
CA ALA A 45 -20.99 -15.88 -24.77
C ALA A 45 -19.56 -16.35 -25.03
N ALA A 46 -18.80 -15.55 -25.79
CA ALA A 46 -17.41 -15.45 -25.45
C ALA A 46 -17.44 -15.07 -23.97
N PRO A 47 -16.99 -15.94 -23.04
CA PRO A 47 -16.68 -15.40 -21.73
C PRO A 47 -15.77 -14.21 -22.02
N LEU A 48 -15.85 -13.15 -21.22
CA LEU A 48 -14.61 -12.45 -20.89
C LEU A 48 -13.74 -13.50 -20.17
N LYS A 49 -13.23 -14.47 -20.92
CA LYS A 49 -11.96 -15.12 -20.66
C LYS A 49 -11.01 -13.95 -20.80
N HIS A 50 -10.90 -13.19 -19.70
CA HIS A 50 -9.58 -12.98 -19.16
C HIS A 50 -8.98 -14.38 -19.11
N THR A 51 -8.37 -14.78 -20.22
CA THR A 51 -7.37 -15.81 -20.23
C THR A 51 -6.34 -15.23 -19.29
N VAL A 52 -6.46 -15.57 -18.00
CA VAL A 52 -5.32 -15.54 -17.11
C VAL A 52 -4.44 -16.64 -17.68
N THR A 53 -3.72 -16.29 -18.74
CA THR A 53 -2.52 -16.97 -19.13
C THR A 53 -1.68 -16.86 -17.89
N VAL A 54 -1.67 -17.93 -17.08
CA VAL A 54 -0.73 -18.06 -15.99
C VAL A 54 0.61 -18.23 -16.69
N CYS A 55 1.21 -17.10 -17.06
CA CYS A 55 2.62 -17.01 -17.30
C CYS A 55 3.25 -17.28 -15.94
N ALA A 56 3.49 -18.55 -15.64
CA ALA A 56 4.41 -18.95 -14.59
C ALA A 56 5.82 -18.59 -15.05
N ALA A 57 6.11 -17.30 -14.99
CA ALA A 57 7.44 -16.72 -14.90
C ALA A 57 7.28 -15.61 -13.85
N GLY A 58 7.27 -16.03 -12.58
CA GLY A 58 6.86 -15.22 -11.42
C GLY A 58 7.67 -13.95 -11.26
N LYS A 59 7.23 -12.87 -11.89
CA LYS A 59 7.66 -11.51 -11.62
C LYS A 59 6.44 -10.62 -11.77
N CYS A 60 6.07 -9.95 -10.68
CA CYS A 60 5.08 -8.90 -10.71
C CYS A 60 5.47 -7.80 -11.70
N LEU A 61 4.53 -6.90 -12.01
CA LEU A 61 4.83 -5.76 -12.87
C LEU A 61 5.95 -4.91 -12.26
N ASN A 62 6.57 -4.05 -13.08
CA ASN A 62 7.55 -3.10 -12.57
C ASN A 62 6.89 -2.23 -11.48
N GLY A 63 7.60 -2.01 -10.36
CA GLY A 63 7.04 -1.33 -9.20
C GLY A 63 6.19 -2.22 -8.28
N GLN A 64 6.22 -3.55 -8.45
CA GLN A 64 5.51 -4.50 -7.59
C GLN A 64 6.41 -5.59 -7.02
N VAL A 65 6.01 -6.15 -5.88
CA VAL A 65 6.66 -7.26 -5.19
C VAL A 65 5.69 -8.45 -5.04
N PHE A 66 6.19 -9.68 -5.19
CA PHE A 66 5.40 -10.89 -5.02
C PHE A 66 5.47 -11.38 -3.58
N VAL A 67 4.36 -11.30 -2.83
CA VAL A 67 4.31 -11.67 -1.41
C VAL A 67 3.03 -12.46 -1.14
N GLY A 68 3.16 -13.64 -0.53
CA GLY A 68 1.99 -14.45 -0.13
C GLY A 68 1.08 -14.87 -1.29
N GLY A 69 1.62 -15.04 -2.50
CA GLY A 69 0.85 -15.43 -3.68
C GLY A 69 0.22 -14.27 -4.46
N GLN A 70 0.44 -13.02 -4.02
CA GLN A 70 -0.12 -11.83 -4.63
C GLN A 70 0.96 -10.83 -5.03
N CYS A 71 0.72 -10.07 -6.10
CA CYS A 71 1.53 -8.91 -6.47
C CYS A 71 1.03 -7.66 -5.74
N LEU A 72 1.91 -7.04 -4.95
CA LEU A 72 1.65 -5.83 -4.17
C LEU A 72 2.46 -4.68 -4.75
N ASN A 73 1.90 -3.47 -4.77
CA ASN A 73 2.63 -2.28 -5.21
C ASN A 73 3.69 -1.90 -4.18
N LEU A 74 4.90 -1.59 -4.66
CA LEU A 74 5.93 -0.96 -3.86
C LEU A 74 5.47 0.46 -3.52
N VAL A 75 5.58 0.84 -2.24
CA VAL A 75 5.12 2.13 -1.74
C VAL A 75 6.19 2.80 -0.87
N PRO A 76 6.26 4.14 -0.86
CA PRO A 76 7.21 4.85 -0.03
C PRO A 76 6.82 4.81 1.46
N ILE A 77 7.77 5.17 2.31
CA ILE A 77 7.57 5.36 3.75
C ILE A 77 6.37 6.29 3.98
N GLY A 78 5.53 5.96 4.95
CA GLY A 78 4.31 6.69 5.28
C GLY A 78 3.11 6.30 4.43
N SER A 79 3.23 5.40 3.45
CA SER A 79 2.08 4.93 2.65
C SER A 79 1.37 3.73 3.28
N ILE A 80 0.12 3.49 2.88
CA ILE A 80 -0.65 2.33 3.33
C ILE A 80 0.01 1.04 2.84
N CYS A 81 0.09 0.04 3.71
CA CYS A 81 0.68 -1.25 3.38
C CYS A 81 -0.10 -2.46 3.90
N GLN A 82 0.15 -3.60 3.25
CA GLN A 82 -0.36 -4.92 3.64
C GLN A 82 0.77 -5.84 4.11
N LYS A 83 1.96 -5.71 3.52
CA LYS A 83 3.14 -6.53 3.80
C LYS A 83 4.40 -5.67 3.83
N SER A 84 5.38 -6.02 4.64
CA SER A 84 6.60 -5.22 4.82
C SER A 84 7.46 -5.17 3.57
N GLU A 85 7.44 -6.22 2.76
CA GLU A 85 8.21 -6.33 1.52
C GLU A 85 7.76 -5.34 0.45
N GLN A 86 6.56 -4.76 0.60
CA GLN A 86 6.06 -3.70 -0.29
C GLN A 86 6.61 -2.31 0.09
N CYS A 87 7.15 -2.17 1.30
CA CYS A 87 7.63 -0.90 1.81
C CYS A 87 9.05 -0.61 1.32
N LEU A 88 9.23 0.57 0.72
CA LEU A 88 10.52 1.04 0.23
C LEU A 88 11.34 1.72 1.35
N GLY A 89 12.61 2.00 1.07
CA GLY A 89 13.48 2.78 1.96
C GLY A 89 13.83 2.07 3.27
N GLY A 90 13.76 0.73 3.35
CA GLY A 90 14.06 -0.03 4.56
C GLY A 90 12.99 0.05 5.65
N SER A 91 11.81 0.59 5.33
CA SER A 91 10.67 0.62 6.26
C SER A 91 9.95 -0.74 6.36
N THR A 92 9.22 -0.93 7.44
CA THR A 92 8.43 -2.13 7.74
C THR A 92 6.95 -1.77 7.78
N CYS A 93 6.07 -2.69 7.41
CA CYS A 93 4.64 -2.46 7.48
C CYS A 93 4.15 -2.59 8.92
N LEU A 94 3.94 -1.46 9.60
CA LEU A 94 3.47 -1.37 10.97
C LEU A 94 2.12 -0.62 10.98
N ASN A 95 1.10 -1.17 11.65
CA ASN A 95 -0.24 -0.55 11.70
C ASN A 95 -0.84 -0.19 10.33
N SER A 96 -0.59 -1.01 9.32
CA SER A 96 -0.99 -0.77 7.92
C SER A 96 -0.33 0.45 7.26
N ARG A 97 0.80 0.92 7.79
CA ARG A 97 1.62 1.99 7.19
C ARG A 97 3.09 1.59 7.15
N CYS A 98 3.79 1.99 6.09
CA CYS A 98 5.22 1.79 6.02
C CYS A 98 5.91 2.75 7.00
N GLU A 99 6.53 2.21 8.04
CA GLU A 99 7.17 2.97 9.11
C GLU A 99 8.61 2.48 9.30
N CYS A 100 9.52 3.39 9.65
CA CYS A 100 10.89 3.00 9.92
C CYS A 100 10.98 2.17 11.21
N PRO A 101 11.84 1.14 11.24
CA PRO A 101 12.04 0.35 12.46
C PRO A 101 12.59 1.22 13.60
N LYS A 102 12.48 0.71 14.83
CA LYS A 102 13.02 1.40 16.02
C LYS A 102 14.51 1.73 15.85
N GLY A 103 14.92 2.87 16.40
CA GLY A 103 16.30 3.37 16.25
C GLY A 103 16.60 4.00 14.88
N SER A 104 15.60 4.14 14.01
CA SER A 104 15.72 4.80 12.70
C SER A 104 14.52 5.67 12.38
N SER A 105 14.67 6.62 11.47
CA SER A 105 13.54 7.25 10.81
C SER A 105 13.92 7.87 9.47
N ASN A 106 12.88 8.38 8.81
CA ASN A 106 12.89 8.75 7.42
C ASN A 106 13.73 10.01 7.21
N VAL A 107 14.82 9.83 6.48
CA VAL A 107 15.64 10.89 5.90
C VAL A 107 15.62 10.68 4.39
N ASP A 108 15.03 11.62 3.66
CA ASP A 108 14.93 11.60 2.19
C ASP A 108 14.35 10.30 1.58
N GLY A 109 13.40 9.67 2.27
CA GLY A 109 12.73 8.46 1.80
C GLY A 109 13.45 7.16 2.14
N GLU A 110 14.52 7.22 2.93
CA GLU A 110 15.22 6.07 3.49
C GLU A 110 15.23 6.10 5.01
N CYS A 111 15.14 4.93 5.64
CA CYS A 111 15.27 4.80 7.08
C CYS A 111 16.74 4.87 7.47
N VAL A 112 17.15 5.99 8.03
CA VAL A 112 18.50 6.21 8.54
C VAL A 112 18.52 5.93 10.04
N GLN A 113 19.43 5.06 10.48
CA GLN A 113 19.64 4.76 11.90
C GLN A 113 20.38 5.91 12.59
N TRP A 114 19.97 6.26 13.80
CA TRP A 114 20.63 7.32 14.58
C TRP A 114 21.30 6.85 15.87
N GLY A 115 21.35 5.54 16.09
CA GLY A 115 22.05 4.99 17.24
C GLY A 115 21.34 3.77 17.76
N SER A 116 21.69 2.62 17.18
CA SER A 116 21.38 1.28 17.67
C SER A 116 19.89 0.92 17.78
N GLU A 117 19.58 -0.36 17.94
CA GLU A 117 18.21 -0.92 18.02
C GLU A 117 17.36 -0.38 19.21
N CYS A 118 17.88 0.61 19.91
CA CYS A 118 17.34 1.18 21.12
C CYS A 118 16.43 2.37 20.83
N GLU A 119 15.62 2.73 21.82
CA GLU A 119 14.75 3.90 21.75
C GLU A 119 15.55 5.20 21.75
N LEU A 120 14.94 6.30 21.31
CA LEU A 120 15.57 7.62 21.37
C LEU A 120 16.04 7.93 22.80
N GLY A 121 17.27 8.42 22.92
CA GLY A 121 17.89 8.70 24.22
C GLY A 121 18.59 7.50 24.87
N MET A 122 18.78 6.40 24.14
CA MET A 122 19.50 5.22 24.60
C MET A 122 20.64 4.84 23.64
N VAL A 123 21.55 3.99 24.11
CA VAL A 123 22.65 3.42 23.34
C VAL A 123 22.80 1.93 23.68
N LEU A 124 23.07 1.11 22.66
CA LEU A 124 23.31 -0.32 22.82
C LEU A 124 24.69 -0.58 23.41
N VAL A 125 24.71 -1.19 24.60
CA VAL A 125 25.91 -1.51 25.36
C VAL A 125 25.83 -2.98 25.78
N ASN A 126 26.81 -3.78 25.37
CA ASN A 126 26.85 -5.23 25.67
C ASN A 126 25.59 -6.02 25.25
N GLY A 127 24.81 -5.51 24.29
CA GLY A 127 23.57 -6.14 23.83
C GLY A 127 22.30 -5.64 24.53
N ASP A 128 22.43 -4.74 25.50
CA ASP A 128 21.31 -4.13 26.23
C ASP A 128 21.19 -2.63 25.89
N CYS A 129 19.97 -2.11 25.94
CA CYS A 129 19.71 -0.68 25.70
C CYS A 129 19.84 0.10 27.00
N GLU A 130 20.88 0.91 27.07
CA GLU A 130 21.20 1.73 28.24
C GLU A 130 20.87 3.19 27.97
N SER A 131 20.41 3.90 29.00
CA SER A 131 20.08 5.33 28.86
C SER A 131 21.35 6.15 28.60
N LEU A 132 21.24 7.15 27.73
CA LEU A 132 22.26 8.19 27.65
C LEU A 132 22.35 8.92 29.00
N ALA A 133 23.56 9.31 29.36
CA ALA A 133 23.92 9.84 30.66
C ALA A 133 24.50 11.24 30.51
N SER A 134 23.82 12.24 31.10
CA SER A 134 24.37 13.58 31.27
C SER A 134 25.57 13.58 32.22
N PRO A 135 26.39 14.65 32.23
CA PRO A 135 27.45 14.79 33.23
C PRO A 135 26.93 14.60 34.67
N GLY A 136 27.65 13.80 35.48
CA GLY A 136 27.32 13.44 36.86
C GLY A 136 26.48 12.17 37.03
N MET A 137 25.84 11.70 35.95
CA MET A 137 25.06 10.46 35.94
C MET A 137 25.97 9.23 35.86
N ASP A 138 25.42 8.08 36.27
CA ASP A 138 26.13 6.82 36.22
C ASP A 138 26.28 6.34 34.77
N CYS A 139 27.38 5.64 34.49
CA CYS A 139 27.68 5.12 33.16
C CYS A 139 28.39 3.77 33.22
N ILE A 140 28.21 2.97 32.16
CA ILE A 140 28.89 1.68 31.98
C ILE A 140 30.02 1.80 30.94
N VAL A 141 29.76 2.53 29.85
CA VAL A 141 30.72 2.77 28.76
C VAL A 141 30.70 4.23 28.31
N GLN A 142 31.70 4.63 27.52
CA GLN A 142 31.90 6.02 27.09
C GLN A 142 30.76 6.54 26.21
N GLU A 143 30.14 5.68 25.42
CA GLU A 143 29.10 6.02 24.45
C GLU A 143 27.79 6.45 25.12
N GLN A 144 27.60 6.16 26.42
CA GLN A 144 26.46 6.68 27.18
C GLN A 144 26.62 8.17 27.49
N CYS A 145 27.85 8.65 27.66
CA CYS A 145 28.11 10.01 28.15
C CYS A 145 27.91 11.07 27.07
N ILE A 146 26.95 11.96 27.28
CA ILE A 146 26.66 13.10 26.38
C ILE A 146 27.40 14.37 26.83
N ASP A 147 27.25 15.46 26.07
CA ASP A 147 27.83 16.77 26.37
C ASP A 147 29.34 16.75 26.63
N HIS A 148 30.07 15.95 25.85
CA HIS A 148 31.53 15.78 25.93
C HIS A 148 32.06 15.30 27.29
N SER A 149 31.23 14.63 28.09
CA SER A 149 31.68 13.97 29.32
C SER A 149 32.31 12.60 29.04
N GLN A 150 33.20 12.15 29.93
CA GLN A 150 33.85 10.85 29.84
C GLN A 150 33.43 9.92 30.97
N CYS A 151 33.19 8.65 30.65
CA CYS A 151 32.83 7.66 31.65
C CYS A 151 34.07 7.30 32.49
N ALA A 152 34.14 7.86 33.70
CA ALA A 152 35.23 7.65 34.64
C ALA A 152 34.68 7.34 36.03
N ASN A 153 35.15 6.25 36.64
CA ASN A 153 34.66 5.76 37.94
C ASN A 153 33.14 5.53 37.96
N ASN A 154 32.59 4.95 36.89
CA ASN A 154 31.15 4.71 36.68
C ASN A 154 30.30 5.97 36.67
N LYS A 155 30.88 7.15 36.46
CA LYS A 155 30.15 8.41 36.27
C LYS A 155 30.64 9.16 35.04
N CYS A 156 29.72 9.82 34.34
CA CYS A 156 30.06 10.73 33.27
C CYS A 156 30.69 12.00 33.87
N GLN A 157 31.98 12.22 33.64
CA GLN A 157 32.74 13.36 34.17
C GLN A 157 33.13 14.30 33.04
N CYS A 158 32.89 15.60 33.22
CA CYS A 158 33.36 16.60 32.26
C CYS A 158 34.89 16.61 32.25
N ILE A 159 35.49 16.47 31.07
CA ILE A 159 36.94 16.57 30.90
C ILE A 159 37.48 17.98 31.08
N GLN A 160 36.61 18.99 31.14
CA GLN A 160 36.97 20.35 31.51
C GLN A 160 35.91 20.92 32.45
N GLY A 161 36.31 21.15 33.70
CA GLY A 161 35.52 21.92 34.67
C GLY A 161 35.67 23.42 34.40
N LEU A 162 35.05 23.89 33.32
CA LEU A 162 34.93 25.31 32.97
C LEU A 162 33.50 25.79 33.23
#